data_AF-A0A969BY47-F1
#
_entry.id   AF-A0A969BY47-F1
#
_cell.length_a   1.000
_cell.length_b   1.000
_cell.length_c   1.000
_cell.angle_alpha   90.00
_cell.angle_beta   90.00
_cell.angle_gamma   90.00
#
_symmetry.space_group_name_H-M   'P 1'
#
loop_
_entity.id
_entity.type
_entity.pdbx_description
1 polymer ?
#
loop_
_entity_poly.entity_id
_entity_poly.type
_entity_poly.pdbx_seq_one_letter_code
_entity_poly.pdbx_strand_id
1 'polypeptide(L)' 'MQFAPVYPYLYRLLKPTFSNCLWSGTPTEPKIALTFDDGPHPRYSKELLKVLDRHGVTASFFWLGRCVERSPQT' A
#
# COMPACT_ATOMS: atom_id res chain seq x y z
N MET A 1 -8.69 13.62 -4.25
CA MET A 1 -7.37 14.25 -4.05
C MET A 1 -7.41 15.72 -3.61
N GLN A 2 -8.58 16.31 -3.35
CA GLN A 2 -8.73 17.74 -2.99
C GLN A 2 -7.94 18.16 -1.72
N PHE A 3 -7.65 17.21 -0.81
CA PHE A 3 -6.94 17.46 0.45
C PHE A 3 -5.49 16.96 0.47
N ALA A 4 -4.96 16.48 -0.66
CA ALA A 4 -3.60 15.93 -0.74
C ALA A 4 -2.50 16.85 -0.15
N PRO A 5 -2.53 18.19 -0.35
CA PRO A 5 -1.53 19.09 0.23
C PRO A 5 -1.54 19.18 1.76
N VAL A 6 -2.67 18.83 2.40
CA VAL A 6 -2.85 18.96 3.86
C VAL A 6 -2.34 17.72 4.59
N TYR A 7 -2.37 16.57 3.94
CA TYR A 7 -2.04 15.28 4.53
C TYR A 7 -0.65 15.22 5.19
N PRO A 8 0.44 15.76 4.62
CA PRO A 8 1.76 15.74 5.27
C PRO A 8 1.77 16.40 6.66
N TYR A 9 1.04 17.51 6.82
CA TYR A 9 0.92 18.22 8.08
C TYR A 9 0.07 17.45 9.09
N LEU A 10 -1.07 16.92 8.61
CA LEU A 10 -1.95 16.09 9.43
C LEU A 10 -1.23 14.84 9.96
N TYR A 11 -0.48 14.13 9.10
CA TYR A 11 0.27 12.94 9.50
C TYR A 11 1.32 13.25 10.58
N ARG A 12 1.98 14.40 10.50
CA ARG A 12 2.96 14.82 11.51
C ARG A 12 2.31 15.05 12.88
N LEU A 13 1.06 15.53 12.91
CA LEU A 13 0.30 15.72 14.15
C LEU A 13 -0.23 14.41 14.72
N LEU A 14 -0.62 13.45 13.87
CA LEU A 14 -1.16 12.16 14.31
C LEU A 14 -0.08 11.16 14.76
N LYS A 15 1.13 11.24 14.18
CA LYS A 15 2.21 10.29 14.43
C LYS A 15 2.54 10.05 15.92
N PRO A 16 2.60 11.07 16.80
CA PRO A 16 2.86 10.86 18.23
C PRO A 16 1.74 10.09 18.95
N THR A 17 0.49 10.33 18.57
CA THR A 17 -0.69 9.68 19.17
C THR A 17 -0.77 8.20 18.79
N PHE A 18 -0.25 7.83 17.62
CA PHE A 18 -0.22 6.45 17.11
C PHE A 18 1.22 5.97 16.95
N SER A 19 1.97 5.97 18.05
CA SER A 19 3.39 5.59 18.07
C SER A 19 3.66 4.14 17.65
N ASN A 20 2.67 3.25 17.83
CA ASN A 20 2.78 1.85 17.43
C ASN A 20 2.53 1.61 15.93
N CYS A 21 2.08 2.63 15.19
CA CYS A 21 1.89 2.52 13.74
C CYS A 21 3.19 2.81 13.00
N LEU A 22 3.48 2.06 11.94
CA LEU A 22 4.60 2.34 11.05
C LEU A 22 4.16 3.37 9.99
N TRP A 23 4.57 4.62 10.18
CA TRP A 23 4.19 5.74 9.29
C TRP A 23 5.17 5.97 8.12
N SER A 24 6.44 5.62 8.30
CA SER A 24 7.50 5.89 7.32
C SER A 24 8.69 4.95 7.54
N GLY A 25 9.40 4.61 6.47
CA GLY A 25 10.70 3.92 6.56
C GLY A 25 11.83 4.82 7.09
N THR A 26 13.05 4.29 7.07
CA THR A 26 14.27 4.99 7.50
C THR A 26 14.56 6.18 6.56
N PRO A 27 14.55 7.44 7.04
CA PRO A 27 14.71 8.62 6.17
C PRO A 27 16.06 8.73 5.46
N THR A 28 17.09 8.05 5.98
CA THR A 28 18.45 8.07 5.44
C THR A 28 18.70 7.00 4.38
N GLU A 29 17.75 6.10 4.17
CA GLU A 29 17.86 5.06 3.14
C GLU A 29 17.06 5.46 1.89
N PRO A 30 17.63 5.38 0.68
CA PRO A 30 16.92 5.69 -0.55
C PRO A 30 16.02 4.51 -0.97
N LYS A 31 15.08 4.15 -0.10
CA LYS A 31 14.15 3.03 -0.28
C LYS A 31 12.71 3.50 -0.17
N ILE A 32 11.84 2.83 -0.91
CA ILE A 32 10.38 3.01 -0.82
C ILE A 32 9.74 1.64 -0.58
N ALA A 33 8.57 1.64 0.07
CA ALA A 33 7.73 0.46 0.21
C ALA A 33 6.46 0.68 -0.62
N LEU A 34 6.10 -0.30 -1.45
CA LEU A 34 4.84 -0.30 -2.19
C LEU A 34 3.81 -1.11 -1.41
N THR A 35 2.63 -0.52 -1.22
CA THR A 35 1.49 -1.17 -0.58
C THR A 35 0.24 -0.97 -1.42
N PHE A 36 -0.61 -2.00 -1.48
CA PHE A 36 -1.87 -1.96 -2.24
C PHE A 36 -3.02 -2.39 -1.35
N ASP A 37 -4.05 -1.55 -1.26
CA ASP A 37 -5.26 -1.78 -0.50
C ASP A 37 -6.40 -2.28 -1.41
N ASP A 38 -7.49 -2.76 -0.81
CA ASP A 38 -8.77 -3.06 -1.48
C ASP A 38 -8.72 -4.14 -2.59
N GLY A 39 -7.78 -5.09 -2.48
CA GLY A 39 -7.64 -6.23 -3.41
C GLY A 39 -8.19 -7.56 -2.88
N PRO A 40 -8.11 -8.64 -3.69
CA PRO A 40 -7.73 -8.66 -5.10
C PRO A 40 -8.85 -8.20 -6.04
N HIS A 41 -8.49 -7.45 -7.07
CA HIS A 41 -9.39 -7.04 -8.14
C HIS A 41 -9.31 -8.02 -9.32
N PRO A 42 -10.44 -8.53 -9.85
CA PRO A 42 -10.46 -9.62 -10.83
C PRO A 42 -9.70 -9.33 -12.13
N ARG A 43 -9.69 -8.06 -12.56
CA ARG A 43 -8.93 -7.60 -13.73
C ARG A 43 -7.49 -7.17 -13.42
N TYR A 44 -7.32 -6.17 -12.54
CA TYR A 44 -6.06 -5.46 -12.41
C TYR A 44 -5.01 -6.14 -11.53
N SER A 45 -5.40 -6.97 -10.54
CA SER A 45 -4.40 -7.55 -9.63
C SER A 45 -3.40 -8.45 -10.36
N LYS A 46 -3.84 -9.23 -11.36
CA LYS A 46 -2.92 -10.06 -12.16
C LYS A 46 -1.97 -9.25 -13.02
N GLU A 47 -2.45 -8.15 -13.61
CA GLU A 47 -1.60 -7.26 -14.40
C GLU A 47 -0.56 -6.56 -13.52
N LEU A 48 -0.97 -6.08 -12.34
CA LEU A 48 -0.07 -5.51 -11.35
C LEU A 48 1.01 -6.51 -10.90
N LEU A 49 0.63 -7.75 -10.57
CA LEU A 49 1.59 -8.79 -10.16
C LEU A 49 2.62 -9.08 -11.26
N LYS A 50 2.22 -9.11 -12.53
CA LYS A 50 3.16 -9.27 -13.66
C LYS A 50 4.17 -8.12 -13.78
N VAL A 51 3.76 -6.90 -13.46
CA VAL A 51 4.67 -5.74 -13.47
C VAL A 51 5.67 -5.84 -12.32
N LEU A 52 5.19 -6.16 -11.11
CA LEU A 52 6.05 -6.34 -9.95
C LEU A 52 7.08 -7.46 -10.18
N ASP A 53 6.63 -8.60 -10.71
CA ASP A 53 7.47 -9.76 -11.05
C ASP A 53 8.53 -9.41 -12.11
N ARG A 54 8.13 -8.74 -13.20
CA ARG A 54 9.04 -8.27 -14.25
C ARG A 54 10.19 -7.42 -13.70
N HIS A 55 9.92 -6.61 -12.67
CA HIS A 55 10.92 -5.74 -12.06
C HIS A 55 11.60 -6.35 -10.82
N GLY A 56 11.23 -7.57 -10.42
CA GLY A 56 11.74 -8.21 -9.19
C GLY A 56 11.41 -7.41 -7.92
N VAL A 57 10.27 -6.71 -7.90
CA VAL A 57 9.86 -5.83 -6.79
C VAL A 57 8.88 -6.55 -5.88
N THR A 58 9.21 -6.59 -4.59
CA THR A 58 8.28 -7.06 -3.55
C THR A 58 7.38 -5.92 -3.07
N ALA A 59 6.08 -6.21 -2.89
CA ALA A 59 5.09 -5.28 -2.37
C ALA A 59 4.17 -5.96 -1.34
N SER A 60 3.56 -5.18 -0.47
CA SER A 60 2.57 -5.66 0.50
C SER A 60 1.14 -5.45 0.00
N PHE A 61 0.27 -6.41 0.26
CA PHE A 61 -1.13 -6.35 -0.16
C PHE A 61 -2.06 -6.48 1.05
N PHE A 62 -2.92 -5.48 1.25
CA PHE A 62 -3.95 -5.47 2.29
C PHE A 62 -5.30 -5.81 1.66
N TRP A 63 -5.54 -7.11 1.49
CA TRP A 63 -6.74 -7.61 0.83
C TRP A 63 -7.97 -7.60 1.73
N LEU A 64 -9.12 -7.29 1.13
CA LEU A 64 -10.41 -7.43 1.80
C LEU A 64 -10.94 -8.85 1.59
N GLY A 65 -11.41 -9.50 2.66
CA GLY A 65 -11.95 -10.86 2.59
C GLY A 65 -12.99 -11.05 1.48
N ARG A 66 -13.93 -10.11 1.36
CA ARG A 66 -14.95 -10.10 0.29
C ARG A 66 -14.38 -10.09 -1.13
N CYS A 67 -13.24 -9.44 -1.34
CA CYS A 67 -12.58 -9.38 -2.64
C CYS A 67 -11.86 -10.70 -2.94
N VAL A 68 -11.29 -11.32 -1.91
CA VAL A 68 -10.65 -12.64 -2.00
C VAL A 68 -11.68 -13.70 -2.35
N GLU A 69 -12.81 -13.74 -1.66
CA GLU A 69 -13.92 -14.67 -1.96
C GLU A 69 -14.41 -14.54 -3.40
N ARG A 70 -14.47 -13.31 -3.93
CA ARG A 70 -14.87 -13.05 -5.31
C ARG A 70 -13.81 -13.44 -6.33
N SER A 71 -12.52 -13.34 -5.98
CA SER A 71 -11.39 -13.55 -6.89
C SER A 71 -10.29 -14.42 -6.26
N PRO A 72 -10.58 -15.67 -5.86
CA PRO A 72 -9.65 -16.49 -5.07
C PRO A 72 -8.46 -17.03 -5.91
N GLN A 73 -8.60 -16.98 -7.23
CA GLN A 73 -7.64 -17.47 -8.23
C GLN A 73 -6.62 -16.39 -8.65
N THR A 74 -6.51 -15.31 -7.86
CA THR A 74 -5.59 -14.20 -8.15
C THR A 74 -4.16 -14.62 -7.90
#